data_AF-A0A6H1K8N5-F1
#
_entry.id   AF-A0A6H1K8N5-F1
#
_cell.length_a   1.000
_cell.length_b   1.000
_cell.length_c   1.000
_cell.angle_alpha   90.00
_cell.angle_beta   90.00
_cell.angle_gamma   90.00
#
_symmetry.space_group_name_H-M   'P 1'
#
loop_
_entity.id
_entity.type
_entity.pdbx_description
1 polymer ?
#
loop_
_entity_poly.entity_id
_entity_poly.type
_entity_poly.pdbx_seq_one_letter_code
_entity_poly.pdbx_strand_id
1 'polypeptide(L)'
;MQALPEGGAMTAVEATEEEVRTLLDESDGSDGRGDRAGIAALNGPASVVLSGDGDEVERIAAVLAGRGRRTRRLRVSHAFHSARMDAMLDEFEQVAARVTYAPPALPVVSNVTGRLAEGDDLRTAAYWRRHVRDAVRFCDGARALETLGVTTYLELGPDATLTTMALDSVTDPTTAAAAPLMRREGDERRSALLAAGLLLARGAELDPAALHDPDALRGELPLPTYAFQRERYWLQSSAQPAGATPTADSAEEARFWDFVEQAGPQDLADRLGLGTDAPLSAVLPALSSLRRERRQTSEAEGWEHRVVWKPAVEEAAALTGTWLLPVPAADADGTWAASVAAALGAHGAHVVSVPVDCASADRVTLAAQLTDALATTDGGALGGVLSLLAADTRPLPEHASTPSGLAATAALVQALSDSPDGLNGPAPAGGSSPARLWCLTAYAVGVHAQEAPTAPEQAAVWGFGRTAALEYPQSWGGLVDLPGTTDTPVAEDIGRIERGPGLSRDGEDQVAVRGFGTFLRRLERVPAGAAPATAPAWHGTVLLTGATGALGVHTAAWLAAQGAERVLAVSRSGA
;
A
#
# COMPACT_ATOMS: atom_id res chain seq x y z
N MET A 1 -4.89 26.77 48.96
CA MET A 1 -3.96 27.74 48.31
C MET A 1 -3.75 29.01 49.14
N GLN A 2 -4.78 29.70 49.64
CA GLN A 2 -4.61 30.96 50.39
C GLN A 2 -3.87 30.80 51.74
N ALA A 3 -3.83 29.60 52.31
CA ALA A 3 -3.13 29.28 53.55
C ALA A 3 -1.61 29.03 53.38
N LEU A 4 -1.08 29.13 52.14
CA LEU A 4 0.31 28.81 51.86
C LEU A 4 1.24 29.94 52.36
N PRO A 5 2.42 29.60 52.92
CA PRO A 5 3.39 30.58 53.38
C PRO A 5 4.05 31.34 52.21
N GLU A 6 4.29 32.64 52.40
CA GLU A 6 5.03 33.47 51.46
C GLU A 6 6.53 33.09 51.37
N GLY A 7 7.22 33.61 50.35
CA GLY A 7 8.68 33.45 50.21
C GLY A 7 9.12 32.16 49.50
N GLY A 8 8.21 31.47 48.81
CA GLY A 8 8.57 30.38 47.91
C GLY A 8 8.96 30.87 46.51
N ALA A 9 9.77 30.12 45.79
CA ALA A 9 10.12 30.39 44.40
C ALA A 9 10.06 29.13 43.53
N MET A 10 9.93 29.32 42.22
CA MET A 10 10.16 28.28 41.22
C MET A 10 11.10 28.78 40.13
N THR A 11 12.06 27.96 39.72
CA THR A 11 13.06 28.34 38.70
C THR A 11 13.25 27.19 37.72
N ALA A 12 13.05 27.46 36.43
CA ALA A 12 13.40 26.54 35.36
C ALA A 12 14.92 26.60 35.09
N VAL A 13 15.55 25.44 34.96
CA VAL A 13 16.99 25.28 34.76
C VAL A 13 17.26 24.29 33.63
N GLU A 14 18.28 24.59 32.83
CA GLU A 14 18.81 23.67 31.81
C GLU A 14 19.81 22.71 32.47
N ALA A 15 19.30 21.62 33.04
CA ALA A 15 20.09 20.60 33.74
C ALA A 15 19.37 19.25 33.72
N THR A 16 20.08 18.16 33.97
CA THR A 16 19.47 16.83 34.10
C THR A 16 18.89 16.61 35.51
N GLU A 17 18.00 15.63 35.67
CA GLU A 17 17.48 15.25 37.00
C GLU A 17 18.61 14.84 37.96
N GLU A 18 19.61 14.11 37.45
CA GLU A 18 20.75 13.64 38.23
C GLU A 18 21.63 14.80 38.71
N GLU A 19 21.98 15.74 37.82
CA GLU A 19 22.75 16.94 38.18
C GLU A 19 22.07 17.75 39.28
N VAL A 20 20.75 17.87 39.20
CA VAL A 20 19.96 18.62 40.19
C VAL A 20 19.85 17.88 41.52
N ARG A 21 19.63 16.56 41.50
CA ARG A 21 19.57 15.75 42.74
C ARG A 21 20.89 15.81 43.52
N THR A 22 22.03 15.72 42.85
CA THR A 22 23.34 15.88 43.52
C THR A 22 23.45 17.22 44.25
N LEU A 23 23.00 18.31 43.63
CA LEU A 23 23.02 19.63 44.26
C LEU A 23 22.06 19.74 45.45
N LEU A 24 20.91 19.07 45.39
CA LEU A 24 19.95 19.03 46.49
C LEU A 24 20.51 18.23 47.68
N ASP A 25 21.09 17.05 47.42
CA ASP A 25 21.70 16.19 48.44
C ASP A 25 22.89 16.88 49.15
N GLU A 26 23.72 17.62 48.41
CA GLU A 26 24.81 18.43 48.96
C GLU A 26 24.33 19.54 49.90
N SER A 27 23.06 19.94 49.78
CA SER A 27 22.47 21.09 50.49
C SER A 27 21.67 20.67 51.72
N ASP A 28 21.02 19.51 51.68
CA ASP A 28 20.30 18.93 52.83
C ASP A 28 21.25 18.41 53.92
N GLY A 29 22.51 18.09 53.56
CA GLY A 29 23.51 17.54 54.48
C GLY A 29 24.15 18.53 55.46
N SER A 30 23.99 19.84 55.30
CA SER A 30 24.74 20.85 56.07
C SER A 30 24.01 21.42 57.31
N ASP A 31 22.69 21.52 57.31
CA ASP A 31 21.95 22.33 58.32
C ASP A 31 20.86 21.58 59.11
N GLY A 32 20.63 20.28 58.86
CA GLY A 32 19.63 19.47 59.59
C GLY A 32 18.17 19.95 59.46
N ARG A 33 17.91 20.90 58.55
CA ARG A 33 16.58 21.41 58.18
C ARG A 33 16.17 20.73 56.87
N GLY A 34 15.30 19.73 56.92
CA GLY A 34 14.88 18.97 55.73
C GLY A 34 14.09 19.78 54.69
N ASP A 35 14.17 19.33 53.44
CA ASP A 35 13.33 19.60 52.26
C ASP A 35 13.02 21.08 51.97
N ARG A 36 14.07 21.93 51.97
CA ARG A 36 13.95 23.37 51.69
C ARG A 36 13.78 23.67 50.20
N ALA A 37 14.27 22.80 49.32
CA ALA A 37 14.08 22.90 47.87
C ALA A 37 14.00 21.49 47.28
N GLY A 38 13.30 21.36 46.17
CA GLY A 38 13.14 20.10 45.46
C GLY A 38 12.83 20.29 43.98
N ILE A 39 12.70 19.18 43.27
CA ILE A 39 12.29 19.16 41.87
C ILE A 39 10.78 19.28 41.80
N ALA A 40 10.31 20.34 41.15
CA ALA A 40 8.90 20.56 40.85
C ALA A 40 8.44 19.86 39.57
N ALA A 41 9.29 19.82 38.54
CA ALA A 41 8.95 19.22 37.26
C ALA A 41 10.18 18.76 36.47
N LEU A 42 10.00 17.66 35.74
CA LEU A 42 10.90 17.13 34.72
C LEU A 42 10.22 17.31 33.37
N ASN A 43 10.49 18.43 32.71
CA ASN A 43 9.82 18.83 31.48
C ASN A 43 10.50 18.28 30.21
N GLY A 44 11.73 17.78 30.34
CA GLY A 44 12.51 17.16 29.28
C GLY A 44 13.83 16.62 29.84
N PRO A 45 14.68 15.97 29.02
CA PRO A 45 15.91 15.31 29.47
C PRO A 45 16.93 16.26 30.12
N ALA A 46 16.94 17.53 29.72
CA ALA A 46 17.79 18.59 30.26
C ALA A 46 16.97 19.84 30.66
N SER A 47 15.70 19.66 31.03
CA SER A 47 14.78 20.75 31.37
C SER A 47 14.05 20.45 32.67
N VAL A 48 14.53 21.03 33.77
CA VAL A 48 14.06 20.77 35.14
C VAL A 48 13.53 22.06 35.74
N VAL A 49 12.50 21.96 36.60
CA VAL A 49 12.00 23.09 37.40
C VAL A 49 12.27 22.79 38.86
N LEU A 50 12.96 23.72 39.54
CA LEU A 50 13.18 23.72 40.98
C LEU A 50 12.04 24.47 41.68
N SER A 51 11.70 24.06 42.90
CA SER A 51 10.72 24.74 43.74
C SER A 51 11.00 24.56 45.23
N GLY A 52 10.63 25.54 46.04
CA GLY A 52 10.81 25.50 47.50
C GLY A 52 11.02 26.90 48.09
N ASP A 53 11.80 26.97 49.16
CA ASP A 53 12.31 28.20 49.78
C ASP A 53 13.04 29.05 48.74
N GLY A 54 12.69 30.34 48.66
CA GLY A 54 13.19 31.22 47.60
C GLY A 54 14.71 31.38 47.61
N ASP A 55 15.31 31.56 48.79
CA ASP A 55 16.76 31.70 48.95
C ASP A 55 17.52 30.45 48.48
N GLU A 56 17.00 29.27 48.82
CA GLU A 56 17.65 28.00 48.47
C GLU A 56 17.52 27.66 46.99
N VAL A 57 16.32 27.84 46.41
CA VAL A 57 16.11 27.68 44.96
C VAL A 57 17.00 28.64 44.15
N GLU A 58 17.14 29.89 44.60
CA GLU A 58 18.00 30.88 43.96
C GLU A 58 19.48 30.51 44.06
N ARG A 59 19.93 29.98 45.21
CA ARG A 59 21.29 29.50 45.41
C ARG A 59 21.65 28.36 44.46
N ILE A 60 20.79 27.33 44.36
CA ILE A 60 21.01 26.19 43.44
C ILE A 60 21.02 26.68 41.99
N ALA A 61 20.07 27.54 41.61
CA ALA A 61 20.03 28.11 40.27
C ALA A 61 21.27 28.94 39.95
N ALA A 62 21.84 29.67 40.92
CA ALA A 62 23.07 30.42 40.76
C ALA A 62 24.30 29.50 40.54
N VAL A 63 24.36 28.35 41.21
CA VAL A 63 25.40 27.34 40.96
C VAL A 63 25.33 26.83 39.52
N LEU A 64 24.15 26.48 39.03
CA LEU A 64 23.95 26.02 37.65
C LEU A 64 24.27 27.13 36.63
N ALA A 65 23.87 28.38 36.90
CA ALA A 65 24.23 29.52 36.08
C ALA A 65 25.75 29.76 36.03
N GLY A 66 26.45 29.58 37.16
CA GLY A 66 27.91 29.63 37.23
C GLY A 66 28.61 28.53 36.43
N ARG A 67 27.92 27.40 36.21
CA ARG A 67 28.35 26.31 35.31
C ARG A 67 27.96 26.56 33.84
N GLY A 68 27.42 27.74 33.50
CA GLY A 68 27.02 28.11 32.14
C GLY A 68 25.65 27.61 31.71
N ARG A 69 24.84 27.05 32.62
CA ARG A 69 23.47 26.59 32.31
C ARG A 69 22.48 27.77 32.27
N ARG A 70 21.50 27.74 31.37
CA ARG A 70 20.41 28.73 31.38
C ARG A 70 19.49 28.51 32.57
N THR A 71 19.11 29.60 33.24
CA THR A 71 18.14 29.58 34.33
C THR A 71 17.11 30.70 34.16
N ARG A 72 15.87 30.46 34.57
CA ARG A 72 14.77 31.43 34.47
C ARG A 72 13.81 31.28 35.63
N ARG A 73 13.70 32.31 36.45
CA ARG A 73 12.69 32.39 37.52
C ARG A 73 11.29 32.44 36.90
N LEU A 74 10.38 31.62 37.42
CA LEU A 74 8.99 31.56 36.97
C LEU A 74 8.15 32.60 37.72
N ARG A 75 7.21 33.22 37.01
CA ARG A 75 6.26 34.17 37.59
C ARG A 75 5.04 33.41 38.10
N VAL A 76 5.18 32.86 39.30
CA VAL A 76 4.13 32.09 40.00
C VAL A 76 3.91 32.67 41.38
N SER A 77 2.71 32.46 41.93
CA SER A 77 2.35 32.97 43.26
C SER A 77 2.93 32.13 44.40
N HIS A 78 3.21 30.85 44.16
CA HIS A 78 3.67 29.89 45.18
C HIS A 78 4.68 28.90 44.59
N ALA A 79 5.44 28.24 45.46
CA ALA A 79 6.30 27.12 45.11
C ALA A 79 5.50 25.81 45.01
N PHE A 80 4.79 25.62 43.89
CA PHE A 80 4.05 24.37 43.63
C PHE A 80 5.00 23.17 43.57
N HIS A 81 4.49 21.97 43.87
CA HIS A 81 5.26 20.73 43.84
C HIS A 81 6.48 20.74 44.80
N SER A 82 6.31 21.31 45.99
CA SER A 82 7.36 21.40 47.04
C SER A 82 6.79 21.28 48.45
N ALA A 83 7.66 21.15 49.46
CA ALA A 83 7.29 21.14 50.89
C ALA A 83 6.46 22.36 51.32
N ARG A 84 6.56 23.48 50.59
CA ARG A 84 5.73 24.65 50.84
C ARG A 84 4.23 24.38 50.67
N MET A 85 3.85 23.32 49.97
CA MET A 85 2.46 22.90 49.80
C MET A 85 1.88 22.20 51.04
N ASP A 86 2.72 21.70 51.94
CA ASP A 86 2.30 20.82 53.05
C ASP A 86 1.23 21.45 53.94
N ALA A 87 1.32 22.77 54.17
CA ALA A 87 0.39 23.54 55.00
C ALA A 87 -1.08 23.49 54.53
N MET A 88 -1.33 23.17 53.26
CA MET A 88 -2.69 23.07 52.73
C MET A 88 -3.16 21.63 52.45
N LEU A 89 -2.27 20.63 52.54
CA LEU A 89 -2.54 19.31 51.98
C LEU A 89 -3.68 18.58 52.69
N ASP A 90 -3.79 18.73 54.02
CA ASP A 90 -4.86 18.07 54.79
C ASP A 90 -6.24 18.62 54.43
N GLU A 91 -6.38 19.94 54.32
CA GLU A 91 -7.63 20.57 53.89
C GLU A 91 -7.95 20.22 52.43
N PHE A 92 -6.93 20.24 51.57
CA PHE A 92 -7.08 19.88 50.16
C PHE A 92 -7.56 18.44 49.98
N GLU A 93 -6.99 17.48 50.70
CA GLU A 93 -7.39 16.08 50.65
C GLU A 93 -8.81 15.88 51.16
N GLN A 94 -9.23 16.57 52.22
CA GLN A 94 -10.61 16.54 52.70
C GLN A 94 -11.62 17.05 51.66
N VAL A 95 -11.24 18.06 50.86
CA VAL A 95 -12.06 18.55 49.76
C VAL A 95 -12.07 17.56 48.60
N ALA A 96 -10.90 17.04 48.21
CA ALA A 96 -10.77 16.03 47.15
C ALA A 96 -11.56 14.75 47.46
N ALA A 97 -11.62 14.32 48.73
CA ALA A 97 -12.39 13.17 49.18
C ALA A 97 -13.90 13.30 48.97
N ARG A 98 -14.42 14.50 48.67
CA ARG A 98 -15.83 14.73 48.33
C ARG A 98 -16.14 14.47 46.86
N VAL A 99 -15.11 14.32 46.02
CA VAL A 99 -15.26 14.04 44.58
C VAL A 99 -15.53 12.55 44.40
N THR A 100 -16.49 12.23 43.52
CA THR A 100 -16.75 10.84 43.11
C THR A 100 -15.83 10.49 41.94
N TYR A 101 -15.00 9.46 42.10
CA TYR A 101 -14.01 9.04 41.11
C TYR A 101 -14.48 7.82 40.30
N ALA A 102 -14.48 7.95 38.98
CA ALA A 102 -14.74 6.87 38.03
C ALA A 102 -13.40 6.32 37.45
N PRO A 103 -13.37 5.05 37.00
CA PRO A 103 -12.23 4.56 36.24
C PRO A 103 -12.11 5.32 34.91
N PRO A 104 -10.89 5.65 34.45
CA PRO A 104 -10.71 6.40 33.22
C PRO A 104 -11.10 5.54 32.01
N ALA A 105 -11.86 6.12 31.08
CA ALA A 105 -12.26 5.44 29.84
C ALA A 105 -11.13 5.34 28.81
N LEU A 106 -10.12 6.21 28.92
CA LEU A 106 -8.91 6.19 28.13
C LEU A 106 -7.72 5.85 29.04
N PRO A 107 -6.71 5.10 28.56
CA PRO A 107 -5.50 4.89 29.33
C PRO A 107 -4.83 6.23 29.67
N VAL A 108 -4.45 6.43 30.94
CA VAL A 108 -3.84 7.67 31.43
C VAL A 108 -2.45 7.39 31.95
N VAL A 109 -1.45 8.14 31.47
CA VAL A 109 -0.11 8.15 32.07
C VAL A 109 -0.08 9.21 33.17
N SER A 110 0.26 8.78 34.38
CA SER A 110 0.25 9.65 35.56
C SER A 110 1.49 10.55 35.57
N ASN A 111 1.28 11.86 35.71
CA ASN A 111 2.37 12.83 35.86
C ASN A 111 3.10 12.73 37.20
N VAL A 112 2.62 11.94 38.16
CA VAL A 112 3.34 11.70 39.43
C VAL A 112 4.33 10.54 39.27
N THR A 113 3.90 9.47 38.61
CA THR A 113 4.70 8.24 38.49
C THR A 113 5.49 8.16 37.19
N GLY A 114 5.10 8.92 36.16
CA GLY A 114 5.65 8.83 34.80
C GLY A 114 5.29 7.51 34.10
N ARG A 115 4.26 6.79 34.58
CA ARG A 115 3.86 5.47 34.10
C ARG A 115 2.35 5.41 33.87
N LEU A 116 1.92 4.39 33.13
CA LEU A 116 0.49 4.09 32.96
C LEU A 116 -0.16 3.91 34.34
N ALA A 117 -1.26 4.59 34.59
CA ALA A 117 -1.99 4.49 35.85
C ALA A 117 -2.72 3.14 35.93
N GLU A 118 -2.59 2.45 37.06
CA GLU A 118 -3.19 1.14 37.29
C GLU A 118 -4.16 1.16 38.48
N GLY A 119 -5.16 0.28 38.45
CA GLY A 119 -6.12 0.10 39.55
C GLY A 119 -6.81 1.39 39.99
N ASP A 120 -6.65 1.75 41.26
CA ASP A 120 -7.27 2.92 41.88
C ASP A 120 -6.34 4.15 41.95
N ASP A 121 -5.20 4.13 41.24
CA ASP A 121 -4.16 5.17 41.31
C ASP A 121 -4.72 6.59 41.20
N LEU A 122 -5.56 6.88 40.19
CA LEU A 122 -6.11 8.23 39.97
C LEU A 122 -7.42 8.50 40.73
N ARG A 123 -7.94 7.47 41.41
CA ARG A 123 -9.32 7.41 41.90
C ARG A 123 -9.43 7.69 43.39
N THR A 124 -8.38 8.27 43.97
CA THR A 124 -8.29 8.51 45.41
C THR A 124 -7.87 9.96 45.69
N ALA A 125 -8.39 10.54 46.78
CA ALA A 125 -7.97 11.87 47.23
C ALA A 125 -6.45 11.93 47.54
N ALA A 126 -5.91 10.83 48.07
CA ALA A 126 -4.49 10.67 48.35
C ALA A 126 -3.60 10.85 47.10
N TYR A 127 -4.08 10.43 45.92
CA TYR A 127 -3.37 10.69 44.67
C TYR A 127 -3.28 12.18 44.36
N TRP A 128 -4.39 12.91 44.47
CA TRP A 128 -4.40 14.34 44.18
C TRP A 128 -3.57 15.14 45.18
N ARG A 129 -3.54 14.69 46.45
CA ARG A 129 -2.60 15.21 47.45
C ARG A 129 -1.15 15.05 47.01
N ARG A 130 -0.76 13.86 46.53
CA ARG A 130 0.57 13.63 45.96
C ARG A 130 0.79 14.48 44.72
N HIS A 131 -0.17 14.54 43.80
CA HIS A 131 -0.06 15.29 42.55
C HIS A 131 0.23 16.78 42.74
N VAL A 132 -0.34 17.41 43.77
CA VAL A 132 -0.07 18.84 44.03
C VAL A 132 1.25 19.09 44.77
N ARG A 133 1.83 18.05 45.40
CA ARG A 133 3.02 18.11 46.25
C ARG A 133 4.29 17.58 45.59
N ASP A 134 4.17 16.51 44.81
CA ASP A 134 5.28 15.77 44.21
C ASP A 134 5.60 16.31 42.81
N ALA A 135 6.80 15.97 42.33
CA ALA A 135 7.31 16.42 41.03
C ALA A 135 6.44 15.96 39.85
N VAL A 136 6.23 16.84 38.88
CA VAL A 136 5.60 16.52 37.59
C VAL A 136 6.61 15.81 36.68
N ARG A 137 6.44 14.51 36.46
CA ARG A 137 7.29 13.65 35.62
C ARG A 137 6.84 13.62 34.16
N PHE A 138 6.72 14.79 33.52
CA PHE A 138 6.22 14.91 32.14
C PHE A 138 7.10 14.18 31.12
N CYS A 139 8.43 14.36 31.22
CA CYS A 139 9.41 13.70 30.34
C CYS A 139 9.28 12.16 30.38
N ASP A 140 9.14 11.60 31.58
CA ASP A 140 8.95 10.16 31.75
C ASP A 140 7.60 9.72 31.19
N GLY A 141 6.56 10.53 31.36
CA GLY A 141 5.24 10.24 30.80
C GLY A 141 5.25 10.19 29.27
N ALA A 142 5.93 11.13 28.62
CA ALA A 142 6.12 11.11 27.16
C ALA A 142 6.88 9.87 26.67
N ARG A 143 7.93 9.45 27.40
CA ARG A 143 8.68 8.21 27.10
C ARG A 143 7.87 6.94 27.35
N ALA A 144 7.00 6.94 28.36
CA ALA A 144 6.08 5.83 28.58
C ALA A 144 5.08 5.69 27.42
N LEU A 145 4.56 6.81 26.90
CA LEU A 145 3.72 6.81 25.70
C LEU A 145 4.47 6.28 24.47
N GLU A 146 5.71 6.73 24.24
CA GLU A 146 6.58 6.22 23.17
C GLU A 146 6.79 4.70 23.29
N THR A 147 7.08 4.21 24.51
CA THR A 147 7.26 2.76 24.78
C THR A 147 5.99 1.95 24.51
N LEU A 148 4.82 2.57 24.67
CA LEU A 148 3.52 1.98 24.34
C LEU A 148 3.16 2.08 22.84
N GLY A 149 4.06 2.60 22.00
CA GLY A 149 3.88 2.71 20.55
C GLY A 149 3.13 3.96 20.10
N VAL A 150 2.97 4.96 20.97
CA VAL A 150 2.33 6.24 20.59
C VAL A 150 3.27 7.06 19.72
N THR A 151 2.85 7.34 18.50
CA THR A 151 3.62 8.11 17.51
C THR A 151 3.03 9.48 17.19
N THR A 152 1.84 9.80 17.73
CA THR A 152 1.12 11.04 17.43
C THR A 152 0.56 11.65 18.73
N TYR A 153 0.89 12.91 18.96
CA TYR A 153 0.59 13.65 20.19
C TYR A 153 -0.27 14.87 19.88
N LEU A 154 -1.32 15.10 20.68
CA LEU A 154 -2.19 16.27 20.55
C LEU A 154 -2.21 17.05 21.86
N GLU A 155 -1.78 18.32 21.82
CA GLU A 155 -1.88 19.22 22.97
C GLU A 155 -3.24 19.91 23.00
N LEU A 156 -3.99 19.64 24.06
CA LEU A 156 -5.25 20.32 24.38
C LEU A 156 -4.98 21.45 25.37
N GLY A 157 -4.50 22.58 24.84
CA GLY A 157 -4.16 23.74 25.63
C GLY A 157 -4.33 25.03 24.84
N PRO A 158 -4.29 26.19 25.52
CA PRO A 158 -4.44 27.50 24.88
C PRO A 158 -3.23 27.90 24.00
N ASP A 159 -2.15 27.13 24.02
CA ASP A 159 -0.94 27.34 23.22
C ASP A 159 -0.21 26.02 22.95
N ALA A 160 1.02 26.08 22.43
CA ALA A 160 1.83 24.93 22.01
C ALA A 160 3.01 24.59 22.94
N THR A 161 2.83 24.72 24.26
CA THR A 161 3.96 24.58 25.20
C THR A 161 4.38 23.12 25.38
N LEU A 162 3.41 22.22 25.56
CA LEU A 162 3.66 20.79 25.77
C LEU A 162 4.07 20.07 24.49
N THR A 163 3.68 20.61 23.32
CA THR A 163 4.01 20.09 21.99
C THR A 163 5.52 19.95 21.83
N THR A 164 6.27 21.03 22.10
CA THR A 164 7.73 21.02 22.01
C THR A 164 8.34 20.12 23.09
N MET A 165 7.81 20.19 24.33
CA MET A 165 8.31 19.35 25.43
C MET A 165 8.15 17.86 25.15
N ALA A 166 7.04 17.44 24.53
CA ALA A 166 6.81 16.05 24.17
C ALA A 166 7.83 15.58 23.13
N LEU A 167 8.07 16.37 22.08
CA LEU A 167 9.05 16.07 21.04
C LEU A 167 10.50 16.05 21.57
N ASP A 168 10.82 16.90 22.54
CA ASP A 168 12.13 16.91 23.20
C ASP A 168 12.34 15.72 24.17
N SER A 169 11.25 15.05 24.59
CA SER A 169 11.29 13.97 25.58
C SER A 169 11.41 12.59 24.96
N VAL A 170 10.88 12.39 23.75
CA VAL A 170 10.95 11.11 23.01
C VAL A 170 12.37 10.84 22.52
N THR A 171 12.70 9.55 22.35
CA THR A 171 14.03 9.11 21.91
C THR A 171 14.22 9.15 20.41
N ASP A 172 13.17 8.92 19.62
CA ASP A 172 13.19 9.03 18.15
C ASP A 172 12.20 10.09 17.63
N PRO A 173 12.65 11.35 17.48
CA PRO A 173 11.82 12.43 16.96
C PRO A 173 11.33 12.23 15.51
N THR A 174 11.95 11.34 14.73
CA THR A 174 11.55 11.11 13.33
C THR A 174 10.27 10.30 13.20
N THR A 175 9.93 9.54 14.24
CA THR A 175 8.73 8.71 14.29
C THR A 175 7.55 9.41 14.97
N ALA A 176 7.82 10.47 15.74
CA ALA A 176 6.85 11.22 16.51
C ALA A 176 6.36 12.49 15.77
N ALA A 177 5.06 12.75 15.83
CA ALA A 177 4.47 14.01 15.41
C ALA A 177 3.62 14.60 16.54
N ALA A 178 3.72 15.91 16.77
CA ALA A 178 2.93 16.59 17.79
C ALA A 178 2.21 17.81 17.20
N ALA A 179 0.94 17.98 17.55
CA ALA A 179 0.12 19.10 17.11
C ALA A 179 -0.52 19.83 18.31
N PRO A 180 -0.45 21.17 18.37
CA PRO A 180 -1.27 21.94 19.29
C PRO A 180 -2.65 22.19 18.69
N LEU A 181 -3.71 21.97 19.47
CA LEU A 181 -5.07 22.26 19.01
C LEU A 181 -5.33 23.76 18.89
N MET A 182 -4.81 24.55 19.83
CA MET A 182 -4.91 26.01 19.81
C MET A 182 -3.53 26.66 19.86
N ARG A 183 -3.48 27.92 19.44
CA ARG A 183 -2.33 28.79 19.62
C ARG A 183 -2.80 30.12 20.18
N ARG A 184 -1.98 30.72 21.06
CA ARG A 184 -2.32 32.01 21.69
C ARG A 184 -2.55 33.13 20.67
N GLU A 185 -1.87 33.05 19.54
CA GLU A 185 -1.99 33.97 18.41
C GLU A 185 -2.41 33.19 17.16
N GLY A 186 -3.51 33.60 16.53
CA GLY A 186 -3.99 33.00 15.28
C GLY A 186 -5.50 32.77 15.25
N ASP A 187 -5.98 32.26 14.13
CA ASP A 187 -7.38 31.83 13.96
C ASP A 187 -7.56 30.43 14.55
N GLU A 188 -8.45 30.29 15.53
CA GLU A 188 -8.70 29.04 16.25
C GLU A 188 -9.17 27.91 15.32
N ARG A 189 -10.06 28.23 14.37
CA ARG A 189 -10.58 27.25 13.40
C ARG A 189 -9.46 26.71 12.52
N ARG A 190 -8.59 27.58 12.04
CA ARG A 190 -7.43 27.21 11.24
C ARG A 190 -6.47 26.31 12.03
N SER A 191 -6.16 26.64 13.28
CA SER A 191 -5.31 25.79 14.12
C SER A 191 -5.92 24.40 14.33
N ALA A 192 -7.21 24.34 14.62
CA ALA A 192 -7.91 23.07 14.80
C ALA A 192 -7.93 22.22 13.52
N LEU A 193 -8.19 22.83 12.35
CA LEU A 193 -8.16 22.13 11.06
C LEU A 193 -6.76 21.64 10.68
N LEU A 194 -5.70 22.40 11.02
CA LEU A 194 -4.33 21.95 10.80
C LEU A 194 -3.96 20.77 11.71
N ALA A 195 -4.39 20.78 12.97
CA ALA A 195 -4.22 19.65 13.87
C ALA A 195 -4.99 18.41 13.35
N ALA A 196 -6.24 18.56 12.93
CA ALA A 196 -7.03 17.49 12.33
C ALA A 196 -6.39 16.94 11.05
N GLY A 197 -5.89 17.81 10.16
CA GLY A 197 -5.18 17.39 8.95
C GLY A 197 -3.91 16.59 9.24
N LEU A 198 -3.16 16.95 10.28
CA LEU A 198 -2.00 16.18 10.73
C LEU A 198 -2.42 14.81 11.26
N LEU A 199 -3.47 14.75 12.08
CA LEU A 199 -4.00 13.48 12.59
C LEU A 199 -4.44 12.56 11.44
N LEU A 200 -5.18 13.10 10.45
CA LEU A 200 -5.61 12.35 9.27
C LEU A 200 -4.42 11.82 8.45
N ALA A 201 -3.42 12.67 8.19
CA ALA A 201 -2.20 12.27 7.46
C ALA A 201 -1.37 11.21 8.21
N ARG A 202 -1.61 11.03 9.50
CA ARG A 202 -1.00 10.01 10.37
C ARG A 202 -1.89 8.78 10.56
N GLY A 203 -3.03 8.70 9.86
CA GLY A 203 -3.92 7.55 9.86
C GLY A 203 -5.03 7.58 10.91
N ALA A 204 -5.23 8.72 11.60
CA ALA A 204 -6.39 8.86 12.47
C ALA A 204 -7.68 8.99 11.63
N GLU A 205 -8.73 8.30 12.05
CA GLU A 205 -10.04 8.43 11.45
C GLU A 205 -10.70 9.74 11.91
N LEU A 206 -11.29 10.46 10.97
CA LEU A 206 -12.07 11.68 11.21
C LEU A 206 -13.43 11.50 10.57
N ASP A 207 -14.48 11.73 11.34
CA ASP A 207 -15.83 11.81 10.81
C ASP A 207 -15.97 13.08 9.96
N PRO A 208 -16.11 12.97 8.62
CA PRO A 208 -16.26 14.14 7.77
C PRO A 208 -17.53 14.94 8.07
N ALA A 209 -18.57 14.29 8.60
CA ALA A 209 -19.82 14.94 8.99
C ALA A 209 -19.64 15.87 10.21
N ALA A 210 -18.58 15.69 11.00
CA ALA A 210 -18.23 16.59 12.10
C ALA A 210 -17.53 17.88 11.63
N LEU A 211 -17.00 17.91 10.40
CA LEU A 211 -16.24 19.05 9.85
C LEU A 211 -17.11 20.02 9.04
N HIS A 212 -18.15 19.50 8.39
CA HIS A 212 -19.01 20.26 7.49
C HIS A 212 -20.48 19.87 7.65
N ASP A 213 -21.38 20.81 7.39
CA ASP A 213 -22.80 20.51 7.23
C ASP A 213 -22.96 19.60 5.98
N PRO A 214 -23.52 18.38 6.12
CA PRO A 214 -23.74 17.47 5.00
C PRO A 214 -24.53 18.12 3.85
N ASP A 215 -25.42 19.06 4.16
CA ASP A 215 -26.26 19.76 3.17
C ASP A 215 -25.51 20.89 2.43
N ALA A 216 -24.32 21.28 2.90
CA ALA A 216 -23.51 22.34 2.29
C ALA A 216 -22.65 21.85 1.11
N LEU A 217 -22.39 20.54 1.00
CA LEU A 217 -21.61 19.94 -0.09
C LEU A 217 -22.51 19.62 -1.28
N ARG A 218 -22.73 20.62 -2.16
CA ARG A 218 -23.44 20.38 -3.42
C ARG A 218 -22.50 19.78 -4.48
N GLY A 219 -22.55 18.46 -4.62
CA GLY A 219 -22.09 17.70 -5.79
C GLY A 219 -20.69 17.09 -5.67
N GLU A 220 -20.51 15.94 -6.32
CA GLU A 220 -19.20 15.29 -6.49
C GLU A 220 -18.33 16.14 -7.41
N LEU A 221 -17.21 16.63 -6.88
CA LEU A 221 -16.18 17.31 -7.66
C LEU A 221 -15.14 16.28 -8.12
N PRO A 222 -14.93 16.10 -9.43
CA PRO A 222 -13.88 15.20 -9.90
C PRO A 222 -12.52 15.80 -9.55
N LEU A 223 -11.84 15.18 -8.57
CA LEU A 223 -10.46 15.52 -8.25
C LEU A 223 -9.50 14.78 -9.21
N PRO A 224 -8.33 15.35 -9.51
CA PRO A 224 -7.30 14.64 -10.26
C PRO A 224 -6.97 13.30 -9.57
N THR A 225 -6.89 12.23 -10.35
CA THR A 225 -6.47 10.91 -9.85
C THR A 225 -5.04 10.99 -9.30
N TYR A 226 -4.70 10.07 -8.39
CA TYR A 226 -3.40 9.99 -7.73
C TYR A 226 -2.23 10.22 -8.71
N ALA A 227 -1.36 11.18 -8.38
CA ALA A 227 -0.17 11.45 -9.17
C ALA A 227 0.90 10.40 -8.85
N PHE A 228 0.91 9.29 -9.59
CA PHE A 228 1.96 8.28 -9.45
C PHE A 228 3.35 8.90 -9.64
N GLN A 229 4.26 8.64 -8.70
CA GLN A 229 5.70 8.79 -8.92
C GLN A 229 6.13 7.67 -9.86
N ARG A 230 6.32 8.02 -11.14
CA ARG A 230 6.54 7.03 -12.20
C ARG A 230 7.95 6.48 -12.14
N GLU A 231 8.07 5.20 -11.81
CA GLU A 231 9.28 4.43 -12.02
C GLU A 231 9.10 3.48 -13.22
N ARG A 232 10.14 3.32 -14.02
CA ARG A 232 10.11 2.38 -15.16
C ARG A 232 10.27 0.96 -14.63
N TYR A 233 9.15 0.28 -14.41
CA TYR A 233 9.13 -1.15 -14.12
C TYR A 233 9.12 -1.95 -15.44
N TRP A 234 10.31 -2.26 -15.95
CA TRP A 234 10.47 -3.14 -17.12
C TRP A 234 11.22 -4.39 -16.70
N LEU A 235 10.91 -5.53 -17.31
CA LEU A 235 11.62 -6.79 -17.09
C LEU A 235 13.09 -6.61 -17.53
N GLN A 236 13.95 -6.31 -16.56
CA GLN A 236 15.38 -6.42 -16.74
C GLN A 236 15.72 -7.90 -16.61
N SER A 237 16.47 -8.43 -17.57
CA SER A 237 16.90 -9.83 -17.54
C SER A 237 17.51 -10.12 -16.17
N SER A 238 16.93 -11.05 -15.41
CA SER A 238 17.64 -11.68 -14.30
C SER A 238 18.91 -12.27 -14.91
N ALA A 239 20.05 -11.63 -14.62
CA ALA A 239 21.33 -11.93 -15.24
C ALA A 239 21.55 -13.45 -15.31
N GLN A 240 21.67 -13.95 -16.54
CA GLN A 240 21.99 -15.35 -16.81
C GLN A 240 23.36 -15.66 -16.17
N PRO A 241 23.58 -16.84 -15.57
CA PRO A 241 24.87 -17.17 -14.96
C PRO A 241 25.98 -17.03 -15.98
N ALA A 242 27.12 -16.52 -15.54
CA ALA A 242 28.31 -16.25 -16.36
C ALA A 242 28.81 -17.51 -17.08
N GLY A 243 28.29 -17.75 -18.28
CA GLY A 243 28.81 -18.66 -19.28
C GLY A 243 28.70 -17.94 -20.62
N ALA A 244 29.85 -17.52 -21.14
CA ALA A 244 30.00 -16.59 -22.26
C ALA A 244 29.15 -17.00 -23.48
N THR A 245 27.95 -16.44 -23.58
CA THR A 245 27.24 -16.30 -24.85
C THR A 245 27.66 -14.93 -25.39
N PRO A 246 28.11 -14.82 -26.65
CA PRO A 246 28.48 -13.53 -27.21
C PRO A 246 27.33 -12.54 -27.01
N THR A 247 27.64 -11.33 -26.52
CA THR A 247 26.68 -10.22 -26.52
C THR A 247 26.15 -10.04 -27.96
N ALA A 248 24.92 -9.55 -28.12
CA ALA A 248 24.34 -9.33 -29.46
C ALA A 248 25.30 -8.54 -30.36
N ASP A 249 25.95 -7.51 -29.81
CA ASP A 249 26.97 -6.67 -30.46
C ASP A 249 28.18 -7.50 -30.99
N SER A 250 28.62 -8.56 -30.28
CA SER A 250 29.76 -9.41 -30.67
C SER A 250 29.41 -10.51 -31.70
N ALA A 251 28.22 -11.10 -31.62
CA ALA A 251 27.74 -12.04 -32.64
C ALA A 251 27.45 -11.33 -33.97
N GLU A 252 27.01 -10.07 -33.91
CA GLU A 252 26.77 -9.22 -35.07
C GLU A 252 28.03 -8.73 -35.76
N GLU A 253 29.05 -8.37 -34.97
CA GLU A 253 30.36 -8.00 -35.50
C GLU A 253 31.00 -9.18 -36.25
N ALA A 254 30.88 -10.40 -35.71
CA ALA A 254 31.29 -11.63 -36.41
C ALA A 254 30.56 -11.82 -37.75
N ARG A 255 29.22 -11.71 -37.77
CA ARG A 255 28.43 -11.82 -39.02
C ARG A 255 28.77 -10.75 -40.07
N PHE A 256 29.17 -9.55 -39.65
CA PHE A 256 29.61 -8.51 -40.57
C PHE A 256 30.96 -8.87 -41.20
N TRP A 257 31.92 -9.33 -40.40
CA TRP A 257 33.22 -9.76 -40.91
C TRP A 257 33.12 -11.02 -41.77
N ASP A 258 32.29 -11.99 -41.39
CA ASP A 258 31.97 -13.15 -42.23
C ASP A 258 31.42 -12.72 -43.61
N PHE A 259 30.54 -11.72 -43.64
CA PHE A 259 30.04 -11.15 -44.89
C PHE A 259 31.16 -10.46 -45.69
N VAL A 260 32.01 -9.66 -45.05
CA VAL A 260 33.13 -8.98 -45.73
C VAL A 260 34.14 -9.97 -46.30
N GLU A 261 34.36 -11.11 -45.63
CA GLU A 261 35.26 -12.17 -46.09
C GLU A 261 34.68 -13.00 -47.24
N GLN A 262 33.34 -13.14 -47.31
CA GLN A 262 32.66 -13.98 -48.30
C GLN A 262 32.08 -13.20 -49.49
N ALA A 263 31.76 -11.91 -49.33
CA ALA A 263 31.05 -11.11 -50.32
C ALA A 263 32.00 -10.39 -51.31
N GLY A 264 31.56 -10.25 -52.57
CA GLY A 264 32.31 -9.51 -53.58
C GLY A 264 32.15 -7.99 -53.45
N PRO A 265 32.99 -7.18 -54.14
CA PRO A 265 32.87 -5.72 -54.13
C PRO A 265 31.48 -5.20 -54.54
N GLN A 266 30.79 -5.92 -55.44
CA GLN A 266 29.43 -5.59 -55.87
C GLN A 266 28.41 -5.80 -54.75
N ASP A 267 28.49 -6.90 -54.00
CA ASP A 267 27.57 -7.21 -52.91
C ASP A 267 27.66 -6.18 -51.77
N LEU A 268 28.89 -5.71 -51.48
CA LEU A 268 29.12 -4.65 -50.51
C LEU A 268 28.60 -3.29 -51.03
N ALA A 269 28.80 -3.00 -52.32
CA ALA A 269 28.29 -1.78 -52.95
C ALA A 269 26.74 -1.74 -52.94
N ASP A 270 26.08 -2.83 -53.33
CA ASP A 270 24.62 -2.97 -53.30
C ASP A 270 24.08 -2.83 -51.87
N ARG A 271 24.76 -3.43 -50.88
CA ARG A 271 24.36 -3.36 -49.47
C ARG A 271 24.52 -1.97 -48.86
N LEU A 272 25.47 -1.18 -49.34
CA LEU A 272 25.68 0.21 -48.92
C LEU A 272 24.86 1.21 -49.75
N GLY A 273 24.19 0.77 -50.81
CA GLY A 273 23.50 1.64 -51.76
C GLY A 273 24.44 2.56 -52.54
N LEU A 274 25.68 2.10 -52.78
CA LEU A 274 26.73 2.87 -53.45
C LEU A 274 27.13 2.20 -54.78
N GLY A 275 27.76 2.97 -55.68
CA GLY A 275 28.44 2.39 -56.84
C GLY A 275 29.75 1.72 -56.44
N THR A 276 30.17 0.71 -57.20
CA THR A 276 31.37 -0.11 -56.93
C THR A 276 32.67 0.71 -56.87
N ASP A 277 32.72 1.85 -57.56
CA ASP A 277 33.88 2.77 -57.59
C ASP A 277 33.73 3.99 -56.63
N ALA A 278 32.82 3.91 -55.64
CA ALA A 278 32.59 5.02 -54.71
C ALA A 278 33.85 5.35 -53.87
N PRO A 279 34.21 6.63 -53.68
CA PRO A 279 35.37 7.02 -52.90
C PRO A 279 35.18 6.71 -51.40
N LEU A 280 36.28 6.52 -50.67
CA LEU A 280 36.25 6.24 -49.21
C LEU A 280 35.49 7.31 -48.40
N SER A 281 35.46 8.56 -48.88
CA SER A 281 34.69 9.65 -48.28
C SER A 281 33.16 9.42 -48.32
N ALA A 282 32.66 8.59 -49.25
CA ALA A 282 31.26 8.16 -49.32
C ALA A 282 31.03 6.82 -48.59
N VAL A 283 32.01 5.93 -48.62
CA VAL A 283 31.93 4.60 -47.97
C VAL A 283 31.91 4.69 -46.44
N LEU A 284 32.74 5.56 -45.83
CA LEU A 284 32.81 5.69 -44.37
C LEU A 284 31.49 6.16 -43.73
N PRO A 285 30.80 7.22 -44.24
CA PRO A 285 29.48 7.57 -43.77
C PRO A 285 28.44 6.47 -43.96
N ALA A 286 28.45 5.76 -45.10
CA ALA A 286 27.51 4.67 -45.38
C ALA A 286 27.69 3.48 -44.42
N LEU A 287 28.94 3.07 -44.13
CA LEU A 287 29.25 2.05 -43.12
C LEU A 287 28.82 2.48 -41.71
N SER A 288 29.00 3.76 -41.37
CA SER A 288 28.54 4.32 -40.09
C SER A 288 27.01 4.30 -39.97
N SER A 289 26.29 4.65 -41.03
CA SER A 289 24.82 4.55 -41.09
C SER A 289 24.36 3.10 -40.94
N LEU A 290 24.95 2.18 -41.72
CA LEU A 290 24.65 0.76 -41.67
C LEU A 290 24.87 0.17 -40.27
N ARG A 291 26.00 0.52 -39.61
CA ARG A 291 26.27 0.08 -38.23
C ARG A 291 25.25 0.65 -37.24
N ARG A 292 24.85 1.91 -37.41
CA ARG A 292 23.85 2.55 -36.55
C ARG A 292 22.47 1.92 -36.71
N GLU A 293 22.02 1.71 -37.94
CA GLU A 293 20.74 1.05 -38.26
C GLU A 293 20.69 -0.38 -37.72
N ARG A 294 21.79 -1.13 -37.86
CA ARG A 294 21.87 -2.49 -37.27
C ARG A 294 21.83 -2.49 -35.76
N ARG A 295 22.57 -1.59 -35.09
CA ARG A 295 22.49 -1.46 -33.63
C ARG A 295 21.09 -1.12 -33.16
N GLN A 296 20.42 -0.18 -33.83
CA GLN A 296 19.03 0.15 -33.53
C GLN A 296 18.10 -1.06 -33.72
N THR A 297 18.32 -1.84 -34.79
CA THR A 297 17.53 -3.06 -35.05
C THR A 297 17.79 -4.12 -33.98
N SER A 298 19.04 -4.36 -33.60
CA SER A 298 19.42 -5.30 -32.54
C SER A 298 18.89 -4.90 -31.16
N GLU A 299 18.96 -3.60 -30.84
CA GLU A 299 18.37 -3.06 -29.62
C GLU A 299 16.85 -3.29 -29.61
N ALA A 300 16.18 -3.07 -30.75
CA ALA A 300 14.74 -3.30 -30.90
C ALA A 300 14.36 -4.80 -30.83
N GLU A 301 15.06 -5.67 -31.55
CA GLU A 301 14.93 -7.15 -31.44
C GLU A 301 15.16 -7.60 -29.99
N GLY A 302 16.04 -6.89 -29.28
CA GLY A 302 16.29 -7.15 -27.88
C GLY A 302 15.16 -6.78 -26.92
N TRP A 303 14.17 -6.02 -27.39
CA TRP A 303 12.96 -5.70 -26.64
C TRP A 303 11.80 -6.65 -26.95
N GLU A 304 11.94 -7.52 -27.96
CA GLU A 304 10.86 -8.44 -28.35
C GLU A 304 10.65 -9.54 -27.30
N HIS A 305 9.40 -9.65 -26.86
CA HIS A 305 8.97 -10.68 -25.93
C HIS A 305 7.71 -11.35 -26.46
N ARG A 306 7.53 -12.62 -26.10
CA ARG A 306 6.31 -13.37 -26.39
C ARG A 306 5.81 -14.07 -25.14
N VAL A 307 4.50 -14.26 -25.09
CA VAL A 307 3.88 -15.13 -24.09
C VAL A 307 4.10 -16.57 -24.52
N VAL A 308 4.58 -17.39 -23.60
CA VAL A 308 4.67 -18.84 -23.77
C VAL A 308 3.96 -19.53 -22.60
N TRP A 309 3.51 -20.75 -22.82
CA TRP A 309 2.85 -21.57 -21.82
C TRP A 309 3.70 -22.81 -21.56
N LYS A 310 4.21 -22.94 -20.34
CA LYS A 310 5.09 -24.06 -19.96
C LYS A 310 4.29 -25.13 -19.21
N PRO A 311 4.48 -26.42 -19.52
CA PRO A 311 3.88 -27.49 -18.74
C PRO A 311 4.22 -27.36 -17.26
N ALA A 312 3.22 -27.52 -16.40
CA ALA A 312 3.37 -27.55 -14.96
C ALA A 312 3.54 -29.00 -14.46
N VAL A 313 4.20 -29.16 -13.31
CA VAL A 313 4.17 -30.43 -12.58
C VAL A 313 2.87 -30.50 -11.80
N GLU A 314 2.19 -31.63 -11.88
CA GLU A 314 0.94 -31.89 -11.16
C GLU A 314 1.23 -32.60 -9.82
N GLU A 315 0.85 -31.98 -8.70
CA GLU A 315 0.91 -32.46 -7.32
C GLU A 315 -0.49 -32.44 -6.68
N ALA A 316 -0.90 -33.53 -6.03
CA ALA A 316 -2.24 -33.60 -5.43
C ALA A 316 -2.37 -32.68 -4.20
N ALA A 317 -3.31 -31.73 -4.26
CA ALA A 317 -3.81 -30.97 -3.12
C ALA A 317 -5.28 -31.35 -2.84
N ALA A 318 -5.72 -31.18 -1.59
CA ALA A 318 -7.13 -31.35 -1.19
C ALA A 318 -7.71 -29.97 -0.83
N LEU A 319 -8.91 -29.66 -1.34
CA LEU A 319 -9.62 -28.47 -0.90
C LEU A 319 -10.27 -28.71 0.46
N THR A 320 -10.31 -27.65 1.25
CA THR A 320 -10.99 -27.64 2.54
C THR A 320 -11.83 -26.39 2.67
N GLY A 321 -12.82 -26.45 3.56
CA GLY A 321 -13.70 -25.32 3.86
C GLY A 321 -14.78 -25.07 2.81
N THR A 322 -15.44 -23.93 2.97
CA THR A 322 -16.52 -23.45 2.08
C THR A 322 -15.92 -22.71 0.90
N TRP A 323 -16.41 -22.96 -0.31
CA TRP A 323 -16.01 -22.24 -1.52
C TRP A 323 -17.22 -21.53 -2.14
N LEU A 324 -17.13 -20.21 -2.29
CA LEU A 324 -18.16 -19.44 -2.98
C LEU A 324 -17.94 -19.53 -4.48
N LEU A 325 -19.00 -19.80 -5.24
CA LEU A 325 -18.98 -19.91 -6.69
C LEU A 325 -19.92 -18.86 -7.31
N PRO A 326 -19.47 -17.59 -7.48
CA PRO A 326 -20.22 -16.59 -8.25
C PRO A 326 -20.41 -17.02 -9.70
N VAL A 327 -21.66 -17.06 -10.16
CA VAL A 327 -22.03 -17.48 -11.52
C VAL A 327 -22.96 -16.45 -12.17
N PRO A 328 -22.88 -16.20 -13.49
CA PRO A 328 -23.88 -15.38 -14.16
C PRO A 328 -25.28 -15.92 -13.91
N ALA A 329 -26.22 -15.10 -13.46
CA ALA A 329 -27.58 -15.53 -13.14
C ALA A 329 -28.32 -16.15 -14.34
N ALA A 330 -27.96 -15.72 -15.55
CA ALA A 330 -28.49 -16.29 -16.79
C ALA A 330 -28.06 -17.76 -17.02
N ASP A 331 -26.91 -18.16 -16.45
CA ASP A 331 -26.28 -19.48 -16.62
C ASP A 331 -26.16 -20.22 -15.28
N ALA A 332 -26.93 -19.82 -14.26
CA ALA A 332 -26.82 -20.39 -12.91
C ALA A 332 -27.12 -21.90 -12.88
N ASP A 333 -28.08 -22.35 -13.69
CA ASP A 333 -28.43 -23.76 -13.90
C ASP A 333 -27.67 -24.40 -15.09
N GLY A 334 -26.66 -23.70 -15.62
CA GLY A 334 -25.88 -24.13 -16.76
C GLY A 334 -25.02 -25.36 -16.46
N THR A 335 -24.80 -26.19 -17.48
CA THR A 335 -24.03 -27.43 -17.34
C THR A 335 -22.59 -27.21 -16.89
N TRP A 336 -22.00 -26.07 -17.25
CA TRP A 336 -20.63 -25.72 -16.88
C TRP A 336 -20.53 -25.39 -15.39
N ALA A 337 -21.40 -24.52 -14.86
CA ALA A 337 -21.44 -24.18 -13.44
C ALA A 337 -21.69 -25.42 -12.57
N ALA A 338 -22.64 -26.27 -12.96
CA ALA A 338 -22.91 -27.53 -12.28
C ALA A 338 -21.70 -28.48 -12.30
N SER A 339 -20.99 -28.57 -13.43
CA SER A 339 -19.78 -29.39 -13.55
C SER A 339 -18.64 -28.86 -12.70
N VAL A 340 -18.50 -27.54 -12.59
CA VAL A 340 -17.52 -26.88 -11.72
C VAL A 340 -17.81 -27.16 -10.25
N ALA A 341 -19.05 -26.96 -9.81
CA ALA A 341 -19.46 -27.23 -8.44
C ALA A 341 -19.29 -28.71 -8.07
N ALA A 342 -19.69 -29.63 -8.96
CA ALA A 342 -19.54 -31.07 -8.73
C ALA A 342 -18.06 -31.49 -8.64
N ALA A 343 -17.19 -30.90 -9.46
CA ALA A 343 -15.76 -31.19 -9.43
C ALA A 343 -15.10 -30.74 -8.12
N LEU A 344 -15.38 -29.50 -7.67
CA LEU A 344 -14.90 -28.99 -6.38
C LEU A 344 -15.41 -29.84 -5.20
N GLY A 345 -16.70 -30.23 -5.23
CA GLY A 345 -17.31 -31.09 -4.21
C GLY A 345 -16.67 -32.47 -4.12
N ALA A 346 -16.32 -33.07 -5.27
CA ALA A 346 -15.62 -34.35 -5.32
C ALA A 346 -14.20 -34.30 -4.71
N HIS A 347 -13.63 -33.11 -4.55
CA HIS A 347 -12.28 -32.87 -4.00
C HIS A 347 -12.30 -32.26 -2.58
N GLY A 348 -13.46 -32.25 -1.91
CA GLY A 348 -13.58 -31.93 -0.48
C GLY A 348 -14.07 -30.51 -0.15
N ALA A 349 -14.35 -29.67 -1.14
CA ALA A 349 -14.92 -28.34 -0.93
C ALA A 349 -16.44 -28.40 -0.68
N HIS A 350 -16.93 -27.58 0.24
CA HIS A 350 -18.37 -27.29 0.34
C HIS A 350 -18.72 -26.09 -0.55
N VAL A 351 -19.29 -26.34 -1.73
CA VAL A 351 -19.54 -25.30 -2.72
C VAL A 351 -20.89 -24.61 -2.49
N VAL A 352 -20.88 -23.28 -2.51
CA VAL A 352 -22.09 -22.45 -2.47
C VAL A 352 -22.14 -21.59 -3.73
N SER A 353 -23.07 -21.90 -4.62
CA SER A 353 -23.31 -21.10 -5.83
C SER A 353 -23.99 -19.78 -5.48
N VAL A 354 -23.48 -18.69 -6.04
CA VAL A 354 -24.01 -17.33 -5.86
C VAL A 354 -24.41 -16.77 -7.23
N PRO A 355 -25.70 -16.83 -7.62
CA PRO A 355 -26.15 -16.23 -8.87
C PRO A 355 -26.00 -14.71 -8.87
N VAL A 356 -25.34 -14.15 -9.87
CA VAL A 356 -25.05 -12.72 -10.01
C VAL A 356 -25.65 -12.19 -11.29
N ASP A 357 -26.48 -11.15 -11.20
CA ASP A 357 -26.89 -10.40 -12.39
C ASP A 357 -25.74 -9.48 -12.84
N CYS A 358 -24.91 -9.98 -13.77
CA CYS A 358 -23.74 -9.24 -14.24
C CYS A 358 -24.08 -7.90 -14.91
N ALA A 359 -25.32 -7.70 -15.36
CA ALA A 359 -25.74 -6.48 -16.03
C ALA A 359 -25.94 -5.30 -15.06
N SER A 360 -26.16 -5.59 -13.77
CA SER A 360 -26.46 -4.57 -12.75
C SER A 360 -25.68 -4.75 -11.45
N ALA A 361 -24.76 -5.73 -11.37
CA ALA A 361 -24.01 -6.00 -10.17
C ALA A 361 -23.17 -4.78 -9.73
N ASP A 362 -23.30 -4.40 -8.47
CA ASP A 362 -22.47 -3.39 -7.83
C ASP A 362 -21.78 -3.96 -6.58
N ARG A 363 -20.76 -3.26 -6.09
CA ARG A 363 -19.95 -3.70 -4.94
C ARG A 363 -20.77 -3.90 -3.66
N VAL A 364 -21.83 -3.12 -3.43
CA VAL A 364 -22.63 -3.15 -2.20
C VAL A 364 -23.57 -4.35 -2.21
N THR A 365 -24.29 -4.53 -3.30
CA THR A 365 -25.21 -5.65 -3.52
C THR A 365 -24.46 -6.98 -3.55
N LEU A 366 -23.29 -7.04 -4.21
CA LEU A 366 -22.44 -8.23 -4.20
C LEU A 366 -21.92 -8.55 -2.80
N ALA A 367 -21.45 -7.55 -2.05
CA ALA A 367 -20.98 -7.78 -0.68
C ALA A 367 -22.08 -8.40 0.19
N ALA A 368 -23.30 -7.83 0.14
CA ALA A 368 -24.46 -8.38 0.86
C ALA A 368 -24.80 -9.82 0.43
N GLN A 369 -24.82 -10.10 -0.88
CA GLN A 369 -25.07 -11.45 -1.41
C GLN A 369 -24.04 -12.47 -0.95
N LEU A 370 -22.76 -12.11 -0.92
CA LEU A 370 -21.69 -12.99 -0.43
C LEU A 370 -21.83 -13.25 1.07
N THR A 371 -22.18 -12.22 1.85
CA THR A 371 -22.43 -12.37 3.29
C THR A 371 -23.62 -13.29 3.57
N ASP A 372 -24.74 -13.09 2.86
CA ASP A 372 -25.93 -13.93 2.98
C ASP A 372 -25.63 -15.39 2.61
N ALA A 373 -24.88 -15.61 1.52
CA ALA A 373 -24.47 -16.94 1.09
C ALA A 373 -23.63 -17.65 2.17
N LEU A 374 -22.71 -16.94 2.83
CA LEU A 374 -21.91 -17.50 3.92
C LEU A 374 -22.76 -17.80 5.17
N ALA A 375 -23.73 -16.95 5.49
CA ALA A 375 -24.60 -17.15 6.64
C ALA A 375 -25.48 -18.41 6.55
N THR A 376 -25.73 -18.91 5.33
CA THR A 376 -26.46 -20.16 5.10
C THR A 376 -25.63 -21.43 5.31
N THR A 377 -24.32 -21.30 5.56
CA THR A 377 -23.43 -22.44 5.78
C THR A 377 -23.22 -22.73 7.27
N ASP A 378 -22.90 -23.98 7.63
CA ASP A 378 -22.73 -24.45 9.02
C ASP A 378 -21.50 -23.88 9.76
N GLY A 379 -21.05 -22.67 9.42
CA GLY A 379 -19.93 -21.98 10.07
C GLY A 379 -18.54 -22.53 9.68
N GLY A 380 -18.44 -23.21 8.54
CA GLY A 380 -17.15 -23.63 7.98
C GLY A 380 -16.30 -22.43 7.58
N ALA A 381 -14.98 -22.48 7.83
CA ALA A 381 -14.05 -21.45 7.37
C ALA A 381 -14.09 -21.32 5.84
N LEU A 382 -14.06 -20.08 5.33
CA LEU A 382 -14.01 -19.79 3.91
C LEU A 382 -12.65 -20.24 3.33
N GLY A 383 -12.68 -21.20 2.41
CA GLY A 383 -11.51 -21.71 1.71
C GLY A 383 -11.10 -20.87 0.49
N GLY A 384 -12.07 -20.21 -0.17
CA GLY A 384 -11.80 -19.38 -1.34
C GLY A 384 -13.06 -18.94 -2.10
N VAL A 385 -12.85 -18.11 -3.11
CA VAL A 385 -13.89 -17.67 -4.06
C VAL A 385 -13.46 -18.06 -5.47
N LEU A 386 -14.30 -18.81 -6.18
CA LEU A 386 -14.07 -19.22 -7.57
C LEU A 386 -15.13 -18.56 -8.47
N SER A 387 -14.76 -17.57 -9.26
CA SER A 387 -15.68 -16.79 -10.09
C SER A 387 -15.81 -17.36 -11.50
N LEU A 388 -17.04 -17.60 -11.95
CA LEU A 388 -17.39 -17.93 -13.34
C LEU A 388 -17.95 -16.71 -14.11
N LEU A 389 -17.94 -15.52 -13.51
CA LEU A 389 -18.59 -14.32 -14.06
C LEU A 389 -18.06 -13.94 -15.45
N ALA A 390 -16.81 -14.28 -15.76
CA ALA A 390 -16.19 -14.02 -17.05
C ALA A 390 -16.93 -14.67 -18.23
N ALA A 391 -17.74 -15.71 -17.99
CA ALA A 391 -18.55 -16.33 -19.03
C ALA A 391 -19.63 -15.40 -19.62
N ASP A 392 -20.06 -14.37 -18.87
CA ASP A 392 -21.03 -13.41 -19.38
C ASP A 392 -20.35 -12.37 -20.29
N THR A 393 -20.27 -12.69 -21.57
CA THR A 393 -19.70 -11.81 -22.60
C THR A 393 -20.71 -10.82 -23.18
N ARG A 394 -21.95 -10.80 -22.68
CA ARG A 394 -22.99 -9.89 -23.19
C ARG A 394 -22.60 -8.43 -22.89
N PRO A 395 -22.92 -7.48 -23.78
CA PRO A 395 -22.65 -6.07 -23.53
C PRO A 395 -23.35 -5.56 -22.27
N LEU A 396 -22.62 -4.80 -21.45
CA LEU A 396 -23.17 -4.12 -20.27
C LEU A 396 -24.20 -3.06 -20.73
N PRO A 397 -25.36 -2.92 -20.06
CA PRO A 397 -26.30 -1.83 -20.33
C PRO A 397 -25.59 -0.48 -20.29
N GLU A 398 -25.97 0.42 -21.21
CA GLU A 398 -25.36 1.77 -21.36
C GLU A 398 -23.87 1.79 -21.80
N HIS A 399 -23.17 0.65 -21.74
CA HIS A 399 -21.76 0.50 -22.07
C HIS A 399 -21.52 -0.69 -23.01
N ALA A 400 -22.02 -0.59 -24.24
CA ALA A 400 -22.05 -1.69 -25.22
C ALA A 400 -20.68 -2.29 -25.61
N SER A 401 -19.57 -1.60 -25.31
CA SER A 401 -18.21 -2.10 -25.56
C SER A 401 -17.59 -2.85 -24.39
N THR A 402 -18.28 -2.94 -23.25
CA THR A 402 -17.81 -3.57 -22.03
C THR A 402 -18.59 -4.87 -21.79
N PRO A 403 -17.93 -6.03 -21.67
CA PRO A 403 -18.60 -7.26 -21.25
C PRO A 403 -19.17 -7.15 -19.84
N SER A 404 -20.40 -7.60 -19.62
CA SER A 404 -21.07 -7.55 -18.31
C SER A 404 -20.30 -8.34 -17.25
N GLY A 405 -19.77 -9.51 -17.62
CA GLY A 405 -18.93 -10.33 -16.76
C GLY A 405 -17.65 -9.65 -16.29
N LEU A 406 -17.05 -8.78 -17.11
CA LEU A 406 -15.88 -7.97 -16.71
C LEU A 406 -16.27 -6.95 -15.64
N ALA A 407 -17.38 -6.23 -15.84
CA ALA A 407 -17.86 -5.24 -14.89
C ALA A 407 -18.24 -5.89 -13.54
N ALA A 408 -18.94 -7.02 -13.58
CA ALA A 408 -19.28 -7.80 -12.40
C ALA A 408 -18.04 -8.35 -11.68
N THR A 409 -17.00 -8.77 -12.42
CA THR A 409 -15.72 -9.18 -11.83
C THR A 409 -15.02 -8.01 -11.11
N ALA A 410 -15.06 -6.81 -11.68
CA ALA A 410 -14.51 -5.62 -11.03
C ALA A 410 -15.28 -5.26 -9.75
N ALA A 411 -16.62 -5.31 -9.79
CA ALA A 411 -17.46 -5.11 -8.62
C ALA A 411 -17.23 -6.19 -7.54
N LEU A 412 -16.98 -7.44 -7.92
CA LEU A 412 -16.63 -8.54 -7.02
C LEU A 412 -15.31 -8.28 -6.28
N VAL A 413 -14.26 -7.83 -6.98
CA VAL A 413 -12.98 -7.45 -6.35
C VAL A 413 -13.18 -6.33 -5.33
N GLN A 414 -13.97 -5.32 -5.66
CA GLN A 414 -14.31 -4.22 -4.75
C GLN A 414 -15.10 -4.72 -3.53
N ALA A 415 -16.14 -5.53 -3.74
CA ALA A 415 -16.95 -6.11 -2.68
C ALA A 415 -16.12 -6.92 -1.68
N LEU A 416 -15.17 -7.72 -2.18
CA LEU A 416 -14.25 -8.49 -1.33
C LEU A 416 -13.29 -7.61 -0.53
N SER A 417 -12.93 -6.44 -1.07
CA SER A 417 -12.01 -5.50 -0.43
C SER A 417 -12.68 -4.60 0.61
N ASP A 418 -14.00 -4.41 0.50
CA ASP A 418 -14.77 -3.53 1.37
C ASP A 418 -15.19 -4.14 2.69
N SER A 419 -15.13 -5.47 2.82
CA SER A 419 -15.51 -6.13 4.07
C SER A 419 -14.48 -5.77 5.16
N PRO A 420 -14.85 -5.03 6.22
CA PRO A 420 -13.90 -4.50 7.21
C PRO A 420 -13.14 -5.59 7.99
N ASP A 421 -13.65 -6.82 8.03
CA ASP A 421 -13.00 -8.00 8.63
C ASP A 421 -12.49 -9.01 7.56
N GLY A 422 -12.53 -8.65 6.28
CA GLY A 422 -12.56 -9.61 5.17
C GLY A 422 -13.81 -10.51 5.24
N LEU A 423 -14.08 -11.35 4.24
CA LEU A 423 -15.11 -12.39 4.37
C LEU A 423 -14.73 -13.48 5.41
N ASN A 424 -13.57 -13.36 6.08
CA ASN A 424 -12.98 -14.40 6.91
C ASN A 424 -13.25 -14.23 8.41
N GLY A 425 -13.90 -13.13 8.83
CA GLY A 425 -14.01 -12.78 10.24
C GLY A 425 -12.65 -12.51 10.90
N PRO A 426 -12.59 -12.25 12.23
CA PRO A 426 -11.32 -12.08 12.93
C PRO A 426 -10.47 -13.34 12.76
N ALA A 427 -9.21 -13.16 12.33
CA ALA A 427 -8.28 -14.25 12.10
C ALA A 427 -8.27 -15.21 13.31
N PRO A 428 -8.59 -16.51 13.13
CA PRO A 428 -8.49 -17.46 14.23
C PRO A 428 -7.03 -17.48 14.71
N ALA A 429 -6.84 -17.65 16.02
CA ALA A 429 -5.52 -17.84 16.64
C ALA A 429 -4.89 -19.14 16.10
N GLY A 430 -4.30 -19.07 14.91
CA GLY A 430 -3.96 -20.24 14.10
C GLY A 430 -3.95 -19.99 12.59
N GLY A 431 -3.34 -18.90 12.12
CA GLY A 431 -2.67 -18.81 10.81
C GLY A 431 -3.42 -19.24 9.54
N SER A 432 -4.74 -19.15 9.43
CA SER A 432 -5.42 -19.37 8.14
C SER A 432 -5.15 -18.18 7.20
N SER A 433 -4.72 -18.47 5.96
CA SER A 433 -4.62 -17.43 4.93
C SER A 433 -6.00 -16.87 4.58
N PRO A 434 -6.10 -15.57 4.27
CA PRO A 434 -7.35 -14.98 3.80
C PRO A 434 -7.83 -15.69 2.52
N ALA A 435 -9.15 -15.90 2.41
CA ALA A 435 -9.79 -16.39 1.20
C ALA A 435 -9.36 -15.60 -0.04
N ARG A 436 -8.92 -16.33 -1.07
CA ARG A 436 -8.43 -15.75 -2.33
C ARG A 436 -9.44 -15.93 -3.47
N LEU A 437 -9.50 -14.94 -4.36
CA LEU A 437 -10.35 -14.94 -5.56
C LEU A 437 -9.63 -15.55 -6.76
N TRP A 438 -10.24 -16.55 -7.37
CA TRP A 438 -9.82 -17.17 -8.61
C TRP A 438 -10.87 -16.93 -9.71
N CYS A 439 -10.46 -16.43 -10.87
CA CYS A 439 -11.37 -16.18 -11.99
C CYS A 439 -11.18 -17.22 -13.09
N LEU A 440 -12.26 -17.90 -13.47
CA LEU A 440 -12.26 -18.90 -14.53
C LEU A 440 -12.69 -18.29 -15.85
N THR A 441 -12.04 -18.75 -16.90
CA THR A 441 -12.33 -18.43 -18.30
C THR A 441 -12.36 -19.70 -19.13
N ALA A 442 -12.95 -19.61 -20.32
CA ALA A 442 -13.14 -20.70 -21.25
C ALA A 442 -12.53 -20.35 -22.60
N TYR A 443 -11.42 -20.99 -22.98
CA TYR A 443 -10.69 -20.73 -24.23
C TYR A 443 -10.46 -19.22 -24.51
N ALA A 444 -10.17 -18.44 -23.46
CA ALA A 444 -9.80 -17.03 -23.55
C ALA A 444 -8.34 -16.84 -23.99
N VAL A 445 -7.52 -17.88 -23.83
CA VAL A 445 -6.09 -17.88 -24.20
C VAL A 445 -5.75 -19.12 -25.04
N GLY A 446 -4.70 -19.02 -25.87
CA GLY A 446 -4.11 -20.16 -26.56
C GLY A 446 -2.81 -20.59 -25.89
N VAL A 447 -2.66 -21.88 -25.56
CA VAL A 447 -1.44 -22.42 -24.94
C VAL A 447 -0.35 -22.76 -25.95
N HIS A 448 -0.67 -22.87 -27.23
CA HIS A 448 0.30 -23.05 -28.31
C HIS A 448 -0.08 -22.28 -29.59
N ALA A 449 0.87 -22.12 -30.51
CA ALA A 449 0.72 -21.25 -31.69
C ALA A 449 -0.47 -21.57 -32.61
N GLN A 450 -0.95 -22.82 -32.63
CA GLN A 450 -2.09 -23.22 -33.46
C GLN A 450 -3.46 -23.16 -32.75
N GLU A 451 -3.49 -22.75 -31.48
CA GLU A 451 -4.73 -22.67 -30.71
C GLU A 451 -5.25 -21.24 -30.74
N ALA A 452 -6.32 -21.02 -31.48
CA ALA A 452 -7.01 -19.74 -31.49
C ALA A 452 -7.99 -19.67 -30.31
N PRO A 453 -7.97 -18.59 -29.51
CA PRO A 453 -9.02 -18.34 -28.51
C PRO A 453 -10.40 -18.31 -29.17
N THR A 454 -11.39 -18.94 -28.53
CA THR A 454 -12.77 -18.98 -29.05
C THR A 454 -13.67 -17.95 -28.37
N ALA A 455 -13.25 -17.41 -27.22
CA ALA A 455 -13.96 -16.36 -26.48
C ALA A 455 -13.02 -15.19 -26.13
N PRO A 456 -12.55 -14.40 -27.13
CA PRO A 456 -11.60 -13.32 -26.91
C PRO A 456 -12.10 -12.22 -25.96
N GLU A 457 -13.41 -12.06 -25.79
CA GLU A 457 -14.02 -11.12 -24.85
C GLU A 457 -13.63 -11.44 -23.40
N GLN A 458 -13.49 -12.73 -23.06
CA GLN A 458 -13.08 -13.17 -21.74
C GLN A 458 -11.61 -12.84 -21.44
N ALA A 459 -10.77 -12.61 -22.47
CA ALA A 459 -9.40 -12.16 -22.28
C ALA A 459 -9.31 -10.76 -21.63
N ALA A 460 -10.40 -9.99 -21.62
CA ALA A 460 -10.48 -8.74 -20.87
C ALA A 460 -10.35 -8.98 -19.36
N VAL A 461 -10.87 -10.09 -18.83
CA VAL A 461 -10.72 -10.49 -17.42
C VAL A 461 -9.26 -10.87 -17.13
N TRP A 462 -8.53 -11.45 -18.09
CA TRP A 462 -7.09 -11.67 -17.95
C TRP A 462 -6.29 -10.36 -17.89
N GLY A 463 -6.70 -9.35 -18.67
CA GLY A 463 -6.14 -8.00 -18.60
C GLY A 463 -6.35 -7.37 -17.22
N PHE A 464 -7.60 -7.36 -16.77
CA PHE A 464 -8.00 -6.82 -15.47
C PHE A 464 -7.36 -7.56 -14.29
N GLY A 465 -7.41 -8.90 -14.30
CA GLY A 465 -6.93 -9.73 -13.20
C GLY A 465 -5.43 -9.58 -12.93
N ARG A 466 -4.61 -9.37 -13.96
CA ARG A 466 -3.18 -9.05 -13.78
C ARG A 466 -2.94 -7.72 -13.07
N THR A 467 -3.84 -6.76 -13.23
CA THR A 467 -3.81 -5.50 -12.47
C THR A 467 -4.33 -5.71 -11.05
N ALA A 468 -5.44 -6.45 -10.89
CA ALA A 468 -5.99 -6.77 -9.59
C ALA A 468 -4.99 -7.53 -8.70
N ALA A 469 -4.17 -8.41 -9.27
CA ALA A 469 -3.09 -9.10 -8.56
C ALA A 469 -2.05 -8.15 -7.95
N LEU A 470 -1.81 -6.99 -8.58
CA LEU A 470 -0.86 -5.97 -8.11
C LEU A 470 -1.50 -5.04 -7.06
N GLU A 471 -2.79 -4.74 -7.21
CA GLU A 471 -3.51 -3.82 -6.33
C GLU A 471 -4.04 -4.51 -5.06
N TYR A 472 -4.43 -5.80 -5.16
CA TYR A 472 -5.06 -6.57 -4.09
C TYR A 472 -4.36 -7.93 -3.86
N PRO A 473 -3.03 -7.97 -3.64
CA PRO A 473 -2.27 -9.24 -3.56
C PRO A 473 -2.71 -10.17 -2.43
N GLN A 474 -3.31 -9.62 -1.36
CA GLN A 474 -3.80 -10.37 -0.21
C GLN A 474 -5.08 -11.16 -0.46
N SER A 475 -5.93 -10.70 -1.39
CA SER A 475 -7.23 -11.31 -1.70
C SER A 475 -7.27 -11.93 -3.10
N TRP A 476 -6.22 -11.75 -3.91
CA TRP A 476 -6.14 -12.29 -5.24
C TRP A 476 -5.52 -13.69 -5.25
N GLY A 477 -6.20 -14.64 -5.89
CA GLY A 477 -5.71 -15.99 -6.14
C GLY A 477 -5.05 -16.07 -7.51
N GLY A 478 -5.84 -15.86 -8.56
CA GLY A 478 -5.33 -15.94 -9.94
C GLY A 478 -6.40 -16.10 -11.02
N LEU A 479 -5.91 -16.42 -12.21
CA LEU A 479 -6.63 -16.60 -13.46
C LEU A 479 -6.44 -18.04 -13.97
N VAL A 480 -7.54 -18.70 -14.32
CA VAL A 480 -7.53 -20.05 -14.85
C VAL A 480 -8.33 -20.12 -16.15
N ASP A 481 -7.76 -20.69 -17.21
CA ASP A 481 -8.44 -20.92 -18.48
C ASP A 481 -8.69 -22.41 -18.72
N LEU A 482 -9.92 -22.77 -19.07
CA LEU A 482 -10.40 -24.14 -19.29
C LEU A 482 -10.84 -24.37 -20.74
N PRO A 483 -10.91 -25.63 -21.20
CA PRO A 483 -11.36 -25.93 -22.56
C PRO A 483 -12.89 -25.95 -22.71
N GLY A 484 -13.70 -25.87 -21.64
CA GLY A 484 -15.16 -25.93 -21.73
C GLY A 484 -15.84 -24.57 -21.65
N THR A 485 -16.89 -24.36 -22.44
CA THR A 485 -17.79 -23.19 -22.39
C THR A 485 -18.98 -23.43 -21.45
N THR A 486 -19.89 -22.45 -21.32
CA THR A 486 -21.12 -22.49 -20.47
C THR A 486 -21.98 -23.77 -20.63
N ASP A 487 -21.92 -24.39 -21.81
CA ASP A 487 -22.73 -25.56 -22.18
C ASP A 487 -21.94 -26.89 -22.20
N THR A 488 -20.71 -26.92 -21.66
CA THR A 488 -19.83 -28.11 -21.71
C THR A 488 -19.41 -28.60 -20.32
N PRO A 489 -19.43 -29.92 -20.05
CA PRO A 489 -18.86 -30.49 -18.83
C PRO A 489 -17.32 -30.38 -18.76
N VAL A 490 -16.77 -30.05 -17.59
CA VAL A 490 -15.31 -29.80 -17.38
C VAL A 490 -14.71 -30.53 -16.17
N ALA A 491 -15.38 -31.58 -15.67
CA ALA A 491 -15.03 -32.20 -14.38
C ALA A 491 -13.59 -32.75 -14.33
N GLU A 492 -13.08 -33.35 -15.42
CA GLU A 492 -11.71 -33.86 -15.46
C GLU A 492 -10.66 -32.74 -15.45
N ASP A 493 -10.95 -31.60 -16.09
CA ASP A 493 -10.03 -30.47 -16.20
C ASP A 493 -9.90 -29.75 -14.85
N ILE A 494 -10.99 -29.63 -14.09
CA ILE A 494 -10.96 -28.98 -12.77
C ILE A 494 -10.13 -29.78 -11.77
N GLY A 495 -10.21 -31.10 -11.82
CA GLY A 495 -9.30 -31.96 -11.05
C GLY A 495 -7.81 -31.72 -11.38
N ARG A 496 -7.47 -31.18 -12.56
CA ARG A 496 -6.09 -30.80 -12.90
C ARG A 496 -5.71 -29.40 -12.41
N ILE A 497 -6.65 -28.47 -12.26
CA ILE A 497 -6.38 -27.12 -11.70
C ILE A 497 -5.80 -27.24 -10.29
N GLU A 498 -6.40 -28.11 -9.47
CA GLU A 498 -5.99 -28.37 -8.08
C GLU A 498 -4.74 -29.25 -7.96
N ARG A 499 -4.55 -30.19 -8.90
CA ARG A 499 -3.28 -30.90 -9.00
C ARG A 499 -2.19 -30.00 -9.54
N GLY A 500 -2.54 -28.93 -10.25
CA GLY A 500 -1.59 -27.95 -10.72
C GLY A 500 -1.16 -27.02 -9.58
N PRO A 501 -0.12 -26.19 -9.82
CA PRO A 501 0.28 -25.14 -8.89
C PRO A 501 -0.80 -24.05 -8.67
N GLY A 502 -1.92 -24.11 -9.39
CA GLY A 502 -2.87 -23.03 -9.62
C GLY A 502 -3.90 -22.79 -8.54
N LEU A 503 -3.87 -23.46 -7.39
CA LEU A 503 -4.71 -23.12 -6.22
C LEU A 503 -3.95 -23.17 -4.89
N SER A 504 -2.75 -23.77 -4.86
CA SER A 504 -2.05 -24.12 -3.62
C SER A 504 -0.62 -23.56 -3.51
N ARG A 505 -0.04 -22.96 -4.57
CA ARG A 505 1.36 -22.52 -4.54
C ARG A 505 1.48 -20.99 -4.50
N ASP A 506 2.22 -20.48 -3.53
CA ASP A 506 2.57 -19.06 -3.47
C ASP A 506 3.39 -18.67 -4.72
N GLY A 507 2.75 -17.99 -5.67
CA GLY A 507 3.39 -17.28 -6.77
C GLY A 507 2.92 -17.61 -8.19
N GLU A 508 2.11 -18.66 -8.41
CA GLU A 508 1.56 -18.96 -9.75
C GLU A 508 0.08 -18.56 -9.84
N ASP A 509 -0.21 -17.51 -10.59
CA ASP A 509 -1.54 -16.87 -10.65
C ASP A 509 -2.15 -16.86 -12.06
N GLN A 510 -1.51 -17.50 -13.05
CA GLN A 510 -1.89 -17.46 -14.46
C GLN A 510 -1.74 -18.85 -15.09
N VAL A 511 -2.84 -19.59 -15.12
CA VAL A 511 -2.88 -21.02 -15.44
C VAL A 511 -3.84 -21.30 -16.59
N ALA A 512 -3.49 -22.24 -17.45
CA ALA A 512 -4.39 -22.81 -18.45
C ALA A 512 -4.38 -24.33 -18.34
N VAL A 513 -5.56 -24.94 -18.33
CA VAL A 513 -5.72 -26.40 -18.30
C VAL A 513 -6.26 -26.86 -19.64
N ARG A 514 -5.69 -27.95 -20.14
CA ARG A 514 -6.16 -28.66 -21.34
C ARG A 514 -6.22 -30.16 -21.05
N GLY A 515 -6.84 -30.91 -21.94
CA GLY A 515 -6.93 -32.38 -21.82
C GLY A 515 -5.56 -33.09 -21.71
N PHE A 516 -4.48 -32.44 -22.15
CA PHE A 516 -3.11 -32.96 -22.12
C PHE A 516 -2.22 -32.36 -21.01
N GLY A 517 -2.77 -31.55 -20.11
CA GLY A 517 -2.07 -31.11 -18.90
C GLY A 517 -2.34 -29.66 -18.50
N THR A 518 -1.66 -29.24 -17.44
CA THR A 518 -1.69 -27.88 -16.89
C THR A 518 -0.51 -27.05 -17.39
N PHE A 519 -0.75 -25.77 -17.70
CA PHE A 519 0.23 -24.86 -18.27
C PHE A 519 0.30 -23.55 -17.50
N LEU A 520 1.53 -23.04 -17.35
CA LEU A 520 1.82 -21.78 -16.68
C LEU A 520 2.23 -20.71 -17.68
N ARG A 521 1.65 -19.51 -17.53
CA ARG A 521 2.00 -18.38 -18.38
C ARG A 521 3.38 -17.84 -18.04
N ARG A 522 4.20 -17.61 -19.06
CA ARG A 522 5.52 -16.97 -18.96
C ARG A 522 5.68 -15.92 -20.05
N LEU A 523 6.48 -14.90 -19.76
CA LEU A 523 6.96 -13.97 -20.77
C LEU A 523 8.43 -14.30 -21.05
N GLU A 524 8.74 -14.61 -22.31
CA GLU A 524 10.11 -14.93 -22.73
C GLU A 524 10.56 -13.98 -23.83
N ARG A 525 11.86 -13.66 -23.83
CA ARG A 525 12.48 -12.89 -24.91
C ARG A 525 12.54 -13.73 -26.18
N VAL A 526 12.24 -13.12 -27.32
CA VAL A 526 12.43 -13.76 -28.62
C VAL A 526 13.94 -13.82 -28.91
N PRO A 527 14.52 -15.00 -29.22
CA PRO A 527 15.94 -15.11 -29.53
C PRO A 527 16.33 -14.25 -30.75
N ALA A 528 17.46 -13.54 -30.66
CA ALA A 528 17.98 -12.72 -31.75
C ALA A 528 18.27 -13.59 -32.99
N GLY A 529 17.82 -13.13 -34.16
CA GLY A 529 17.94 -13.88 -35.41
C GLY A 529 16.90 -15.00 -35.61
N ALA A 530 15.81 -15.02 -34.84
CA ALA A 530 14.60 -15.70 -35.28
C ALA A 530 14.21 -15.16 -36.67
N ALA A 531 13.87 -16.05 -37.61
CA ALA A 531 13.57 -15.63 -38.97
C ALA A 531 12.48 -14.55 -38.95
N PRO A 532 12.74 -13.34 -39.47
CA PRO A 532 11.72 -12.31 -39.51
C PRO A 532 10.55 -12.83 -40.34
N ALA A 533 9.32 -12.59 -39.87
CA ALA A 533 8.16 -12.75 -40.74
C ALA A 533 8.43 -11.91 -41.99
N THR A 534 8.28 -12.53 -43.16
CA THR A 534 8.44 -11.81 -44.43
C THR A 534 7.47 -10.64 -44.40
N ALA A 535 7.97 -9.41 -44.56
CA ALA A 535 7.12 -8.25 -44.53
C ALA A 535 5.99 -8.45 -45.56
N PRO A 536 4.71 -8.23 -45.18
CA PRO A 536 3.63 -8.39 -46.11
C PRO A 536 3.83 -7.39 -47.25
N ALA A 537 3.66 -7.85 -48.47
CA ALA A 537 3.65 -6.95 -49.61
C ALA A 537 2.36 -6.12 -49.53
N TRP A 538 2.50 -4.83 -49.22
CA TRP A 538 1.41 -3.89 -48.99
C TRP A 538 0.71 -3.51 -50.31
N HIS A 539 -0.13 -4.41 -50.81
CA HIS A 539 -0.94 -4.16 -52.01
C HIS A 539 -2.30 -3.56 -51.67
N GLY A 540 -2.83 -2.70 -52.54
CA GLY A 540 -4.20 -2.19 -52.41
C GLY A 540 -4.30 -0.98 -51.49
N THR A 541 -5.34 -0.94 -50.65
CA THR A 541 -5.59 0.14 -49.68
C THR A 541 -5.40 -0.37 -48.27
N VAL A 542 -4.48 0.24 -47.52
CA VAL A 542 -4.17 -0.09 -46.12
C VAL A 542 -5.00 0.82 -45.21
N LEU A 543 -5.87 0.23 -44.37
CA LEU A 543 -6.64 0.97 -43.37
C LEU A 543 -5.80 1.20 -42.10
N LEU A 544 -5.69 2.45 -41.66
CA LEU A 544 -5.02 2.84 -40.42
C LEU A 544 -5.99 3.58 -39.49
N THR A 545 -6.40 2.93 -38.40
CA THR A 545 -7.27 3.54 -37.38
C THR A 545 -6.45 4.25 -36.31
N GLY A 546 -6.94 5.38 -35.78
CA GLY A 546 -6.19 6.20 -34.82
C GLY A 546 -5.01 6.95 -35.46
N ALA A 547 -5.10 7.21 -36.77
CA ALA A 547 -4.00 7.73 -37.58
C ALA A 547 -3.47 9.10 -37.12
N THR A 548 -4.31 9.94 -36.52
CA THR A 548 -3.91 11.25 -35.97
C THR A 548 -3.27 11.17 -34.58
N GLY A 549 -3.21 9.98 -33.99
CA GLY A 549 -2.47 9.74 -32.75
C GLY A 549 -0.95 9.79 -32.97
N ALA A 550 -0.19 9.98 -31.88
CA ALA A 550 1.27 10.07 -31.93
C ALA A 550 1.93 8.90 -32.68
N LEU A 551 1.47 7.66 -32.44
CA LEU A 551 1.97 6.48 -33.15
C LEU A 551 1.46 6.39 -34.59
N GLY A 552 0.22 6.83 -34.86
CA GLY A 552 -0.40 6.74 -36.17
C GLY A 552 0.37 7.49 -37.26
N VAL A 553 0.91 8.67 -36.94
CA VAL A 553 1.74 9.46 -37.87
C VAL A 553 3.03 8.71 -38.25
N HIS A 554 3.70 8.12 -37.27
CA HIS A 554 4.90 7.31 -37.51
C HIS A 554 4.58 6.05 -38.32
N THR A 555 3.48 5.36 -38.01
CA THR A 555 3.05 4.17 -38.76
C THR A 555 2.69 4.51 -40.21
N ALA A 556 2.03 5.64 -40.47
CA ALA A 556 1.72 6.08 -41.84
C ALA A 556 2.98 6.37 -42.65
N ALA A 557 3.96 7.08 -42.07
CA ALA A 557 5.25 7.35 -42.70
C ALA A 557 6.02 6.05 -42.98
N TRP A 558 6.00 5.11 -42.03
CA TRP A 558 6.60 3.79 -42.21
C TRP A 558 5.93 3.00 -43.35
N LEU A 559 4.59 2.95 -43.40
CA LEU A 559 3.85 2.27 -44.47
C LEU A 559 4.18 2.83 -45.86
N ALA A 560 4.29 4.15 -45.99
CA ALA A 560 4.69 4.79 -47.25
C ALA A 560 6.12 4.39 -47.66
N ALA A 561 7.05 4.35 -46.71
CA ALA A 561 8.41 3.88 -46.96
C ALA A 561 8.49 2.39 -47.33
N GLN A 562 7.55 1.57 -46.85
CA GLN A 562 7.41 0.15 -47.22
C GLN A 562 6.65 -0.06 -48.55
N GLY A 563 6.29 1.01 -49.27
CA GLY A 563 5.67 0.92 -50.60
C GLY A 563 4.15 0.79 -50.60
N ALA A 564 3.47 1.09 -49.49
CA ALA A 564 2.00 1.15 -49.50
C ALA A 564 1.51 2.30 -50.41
N GLU A 565 0.83 1.98 -51.50
CA GLU A 565 0.36 2.96 -52.49
C GLU A 565 -0.79 3.84 -51.98
N ARG A 566 -1.66 3.27 -51.12
CA ARG A 566 -2.86 3.93 -50.60
C ARG A 566 -3.04 3.62 -49.12
N VAL A 567 -2.99 4.64 -48.27
CA VAL A 567 -3.29 4.54 -46.83
C VAL A 567 -4.58 5.31 -46.52
N LEU A 568 -5.61 4.60 -46.07
CA LEU A 568 -6.85 5.18 -45.57
C LEU A 568 -6.69 5.46 -44.07
N ALA A 569 -6.38 6.71 -43.73
CA ALA A 569 -6.24 7.18 -42.35
C ALA A 569 -7.61 7.53 -41.75
N VAL A 570 -7.96 6.92 -40.61
CA VAL A 570 -9.25 7.13 -39.94
C VAL A 570 -9.03 7.53 -38.49
N SER A 571 -9.70 8.60 -38.05
CA SER A 571 -9.76 9.05 -36.66
C SER A 571 -11.06 9.80 -36.40
N ARG A 572 -11.48 9.88 -35.12
CA ARG A 572 -12.67 10.64 -34.70
C ARG A 572 -12.54 12.14 -35.02
N SER A 573 -11.32 12.66 -35.00
CA SER A 573 -11.01 14.05 -35.35
C SER A 573 -10.99 14.33 -36.86
N GLY A 574 -11.17 13.31 -37.70
CA GLY A 574 -10.72 13.35 -39.09
C GLY A 574 -9.22 13.11 -39.21
N ALA A 575 -8.74 12.95 -40.45
CA ALA A 575 -7.33 12.84 -40.82
C ALA A 575 -6.73 14.22 -41.10
#